data_AF-A0A3R7TCB1-F1
#
_entry.id   AF-A0A3R7TCB1-F1
#
_cell.length_a   1.000
_cell.length_b   1.000
_cell.length_c   1.000
_cell.angle_alpha   90.00
_cell.angle_beta   90.00
_cell.angle_gamma   90.00
#
_symmetry.space_group_name_H-M   'P 1'
#
loop_
_entity.id
_entity.type
_entity.pdbx_description
1 polymer ?
#
loop_
_entity_poly.entity_id
_entity_poly.type
_entity_poly.pdbx_seq_one_letter_code
_entity_poly.pdbx_strand_id
1 'polypeptide(L)'
;MTSKKHHIIPLQTYFLVFSALMVLTALTVLVTYVDLGSFNIVLAMFVAILKATLVLLFFMHLYYDNKTNLIFFISSVIFLIIFIVFTLIDINYRKEIYDIEGVYPYESYQDLNGLEKIHVDHHDDHSYDQSDEVHNKGKDY
;
A
#
# COMPACT_ATOMS: atom_id res chain seq x y z
N MET A 1 6.08 -17.06 55.07
CA MET A 1 5.85 -17.21 53.61
C MET A 1 5.20 -15.94 53.10
N THR A 2 5.95 -15.05 52.43
CA THR A 2 5.43 -13.77 51.96
C THR A 2 4.76 -13.94 50.60
N SER A 3 3.45 -13.72 50.54
CA SER A 3 2.66 -13.81 49.31
C SER A 3 3.05 -12.65 48.38
N LYS A 4 3.78 -12.94 47.30
CA LYS A 4 3.97 -11.99 46.19
C LYS A 4 2.63 -11.83 45.49
N LYS A 5 1.92 -10.72 45.74
CA LYS A 5 0.78 -10.31 44.92
C LYS A 5 1.31 -10.02 43.51
N HIS A 6 1.08 -10.94 42.59
CA HIS A 6 1.39 -10.77 41.18
C HIS A 6 0.63 -9.53 40.68
N HIS A 7 1.32 -8.43 40.40
CA HIS A 7 0.72 -7.21 39.87
C HIS A 7 0.44 -7.42 38.39
N ILE A 8 -0.61 -8.19 38.12
CA ILE A 8 -1.18 -8.35 36.79
C ILE A 8 -1.92 -7.06 36.48
N ILE A 9 -1.42 -6.30 35.50
CA ILE A 9 -2.16 -5.18 34.93
C ILE A 9 -3.56 -5.65 34.53
N PRO A 10 -4.61 -4.90 34.89
CA PRO A 10 -5.97 -5.34 34.67
C PRO A 10 -6.24 -5.41 33.17
N LEU A 11 -6.87 -6.51 32.73
CA LEU A 11 -7.28 -6.72 31.34
C LEU A 11 -8.14 -5.57 30.79
N GLN A 12 -8.80 -4.83 31.69
CA GLN A 12 -9.58 -3.64 31.40
C GLN A 12 -8.77 -2.56 30.65
N THR A 13 -7.49 -2.36 30.98
CA THR A 13 -6.65 -1.37 30.30
C THR A 13 -6.48 -1.69 28.81
N TYR A 14 -6.29 -2.97 28.48
CA TYR A 14 -6.16 -3.42 27.09
C TYR A 14 -7.45 -3.22 26.30
N PHE A 15 -8.60 -3.55 26.88
CA PHE A 15 -9.89 -3.34 26.22
C PHE A 15 -10.20 -1.86 26.01
N LEU A 16 -9.82 -0.99 26.96
CA LEU A 16 -9.97 0.45 26.81
C LEU A 16 -9.13 0.98 25.65
N VAL A 17 -7.85 0.60 25.57
CA VAL A 17 -6.98 0.99 24.46
C VAL A 17 -7.46 0.42 23.12
N PHE A 18 -7.91 -0.83 23.10
CA PHE A 18 -8.51 -1.45 21.92
C PHE A 18 -9.71 -0.64 21.40
N SER A 19 -10.59 -0.21 22.30
CA SER A 19 -11.73 0.64 21.92
C SER A 19 -11.27 2.00 21.35
N ALA A 20 -10.24 2.62 21.94
CA ALA A 20 -9.66 3.85 21.40
C ALA A 20 -9.10 3.64 20.00
N LEU A 21 -8.38 2.54 19.75
CA LEU A 21 -7.86 2.21 18.41
C LEU A 21 -8.96 2.01 17.37
N MET A 22 -10.09 1.39 17.76
CA MET A 22 -11.26 1.25 16.89
C MET A 22 -11.85 2.61 16.53
N VAL A 23 -11.98 3.52 17.50
CA VAL A 23 -12.45 4.89 17.25
C VAL A 23 -11.50 5.65 16.32
N LEU A 24 -10.18 5.58 16.55
CA LEU A 24 -9.20 6.21 15.67
C LEU A 24 -9.26 5.64 14.24
N THR A 25 -9.53 4.35 14.09
CA THR A 25 -9.69 3.71 12.77
C THR A 25 -10.96 4.17 12.07
N ALA A 26 -12.09 4.21 12.78
CA ALA A 26 -13.33 4.78 12.24
C ALA A 26 -13.13 6.24 11.81
N LEU A 27 -12.38 7.02 12.59
CA LEU A 27 -12.04 8.39 12.27
C LEU A 27 -11.20 8.48 10.98
N THR A 28 -10.23 7.61 10.76
CA THR A 28 -9.47 7.60 9.48
C THR A 28 -10.37 7.30 8.28
N VAL A 29 -11.29 6.35 8.41
CA VAL A 29 -12.26 6.04 7.34
C VAL A 29 -13.22 7.22 7.12
N LEU A 30 -13.62 7.91 8.19
CA LEU A 30 -14.48 9.09 8.07
C LEU A 30 -13.75 10.25 7.37
N VAL A 31 -12.48 10.46 7.70
CA VAL A 31 -11.62 11.46 7.05
C VAL A 31 -11.50 11.20 5.56
N THR A 32 -11.44 9.93 5.12
CA THR A 32 -11.42 9.63 3.68
C THR A 32 -12.70 10.01 2.92
N TYR A 33 -13.83 10.15 3.61
CA TYR A 33 -15.09 10.60 2.99
C TYR A 33 -15.20 12.12 2.92
N VAL A 34 -14.40 12.85 3.69
CA VAL A 34 -14.37 14.32 3.66
C VAL A 34 -13.24 14.75 2.73
N ASP A 35 -13.58 15.49 1.67
CA ASP A 35 -12.58 15.95 0.72
C ASP A 35 -11.93 17.26 1.19
N LEU A 36 -10.84 17.14 1.97
CA LEU A 36 -10.02 18.28 2.39
C LEU A 36 -8.85 18.52 1.40
N GLY A 37 -8.87 17.88 0.23
CA GLY A 37 -7.83 17.96 -0.78
C GLY A 37 -6.47 17.49 -0.26
N SER A 38 -5.44 18.33 -0.36
CA SER A 38 -4.08 18.01 0.08
C SER A 38 -3.94 17.81 1.59
N PHE A 39 -4.88 18.29 2.41
CA PHE A 39 -4.81 18.12 3.86
C PHE A 39 -5.18 16.70 4.32
N ASN A 40 -5.90 15.93 3.48
CA ASN A 40 -6.32 14.57 3.80
C ASN A 40 -5.13 13.65 4.10
N ILE A 41 -4.04 13.74 3.30
CA ILE A 41 -2.86 12.90 3.51
C ILE A 41 -2.16 13.23 4.83
N VAL A 42 -2.07 14.51 5.18
CA VAL A 42 -1.41 14.98 6.41
C VAL A 42 -2.20 14.50 7.62
N LEU A 43 -3.53 14.64 7.59
CA LEU A 43 -4.40 14.19 8.66
C LEU A 43 -4.40 12.66 8.80
N ALA A 44 -4.45 11.93 7.68
CA ALA A 44 -4.37 10.47 7.69
C ALA A 44 -3.05 9.97 8.29
N MET A 45 -1.92 10.57 7.91
CA MET A 45 -0.60 10.23 8.47
C MET A 45 -0.52 10.56 9.96
N PHE A 46 -1.05 11.70 10.39
CA PHE A 46 -1.07 12.07 11.80
C PHE A 46 -1.85 11.07 12.65
N VAL A 47 -3.06 10.68 12.22
CA VAL A 47 -3.88 9.70 12.94
C VAL A 47 -3.23 8.31 12.92
N ALA A 48 -2.58 7.93 11.82
CA ALA A 48 -1.82 6.69 11.73
C ALA A 48 -0.68 6.64 12.76
N ILE A 49 0.06 7.74 12.93
CA ILE A 49 1.12 7.86 13.95
C ILE A 49 0.54 7.73 15.36
N LEU A 50 -0.56 8.42 15.67
CA LEU A 50 -1.23 8.31 16.97
C LEU A 50 -1.66 6.87 17.28
N LYS A 51 -2.25 6.18 16.29
CA LYS A 51 -2.63 4.77 16.40
C LYS A 51 -1.42 3.90 16.69
N ALA A 52 -0.33 4.09 15.95
CA ALA A 52 0.92 3.35 16.16
C ALA A 52 1.49 3.60 17.57
N THR A 53 1.52 4.85 18.04
CA THR A 53 1.98 5.21 19.40
C THR A 53 1.16 4.51 20.48
N LEU A 54 -0.18 4.49 20.38
CA LEU A 54 -1.04 3.76 21.32
C LEU A 54 -0.74 2.25 21.32
N VAL A 55 -0.55 1.65 20.15
CA VAL A 55 -0.17 0.23 20.04
C VAL A 55 1.18 -0.03 20.73
N LEU A 56 2.16 0.85 20.49
CA LEU A 56 3.51 0.71 21.05
C LEU A 56 3.51 0.81 22.58
N LEU A 57 2.85 1.83 23.14
CA LEU A 57 2.82 2.04 24.59
C LEU A 57 2.14 0.89 25.34
N PHE A 58 1.00 0.41 24.83
CA PHE A 58 0.13 -0.49 25.58
C PHE A 58 0.23 -1.95 25.13
N PHE A 59 0.11 -2.25 23.82
CA PHE A 59 0.14 -3.63 23.34
C PHE A 59 1.56 -4.20 23.26
N MET A 60 2.54 -3.36 22.94
CA MET A 60 3.95 -3.75 22.98
C MET A 60 4.57 -3.65 24.38
N HIS A 61 3.73 -3.35 25.39
CA HIS A 61 4.13 -3.31 26.79
C HIS A 61 5.22 -2.27 27.10
N LEU A 62 5.48 -1.31 26.20
CA LEU A 62 6.59 -0.38 26.30
C LEU A 62 6.52 0.50 27.56
N TYR A 63 5.31 0.83 28.01
CA TYR A 63 5.09 1.64 29.20
C TYR A 63 5.23 0.84 30.52
N TYR A 64 4.91 -0.46 30.49
CA TYR A 64 4.78 -1.27 31.71
C TYR A 64 5.93 -2.27 31.90
N ASP A 65 6.67 -2.61 30.85
CA ASP A 65 7.72 -3.63 30.86
C ASP A 65 9.13 -3.03 30.82
N ASN A 66 10.14 -3.88 30.93
CA ASN A 66 11.54 -3.49 31.02
C ASN A 66 12.05 -2.78 29.75
N LYS A 67 13.07 -1.93 29.91
CA LYS A 67 13.67 -1.06 28.87
C LYS A 67 14.16 -1.80 27.61
N THR A 68 14.20 -3.12 27.61
CA THR A 68 14.57 -3.96 26.48
C THR A 68 13.67 -3.74 25.26
N ASN A 69 12.34 -3.66 25.44
CA ASN A 69 11.41 -3.42 24.33
C ASN A 69 11.61 -2.03 23.71
N LEU A 70 12.01 -1.04 24.52
CA LEU A 70 12.33 0.31 24.06
C LEU A 70 13.57 0.34 23.17
N ILE A 71 14.61 -0.43 23.51
CA ILE A 71 15.85 -0.50 22.73
C ILE A 71 15.57 -1.09 21.35
N PHE A 72 14.84 -2.20 21.27
CA PHE A 72 14.45 -2.80 20.00
C PHE A 72 13.56 -1.87 19.17
N PHE A 73 12.62 -1.19 19.81
CA PHE A 73 11.77 -0.21 19.14
C PHE A 73 12.59 0.95 18.54
N ILE A 74 13.44 1.60 19.33
CA ILE A 74 14.28 2.71 18.85
C ILE A 74 15.22 2.22 17.74
N SER A 75 15.82 1.05 17.89
CA SER A 75 16.67 0.45 16.85
C SER A 75 15.89 0.24 15.55
N SER A 76 14.66 -0.28 15.61
CA SER A 76 13.81 -0.48 14.43
C SER A 76 13.42 0.83 13.74
N VAL A 77 13.11 1.89 14.51
CA VAL A 77 12.74 3.19 13.96
C VAL A 77 13.93 3.87 13.30
N ILE A 78 15.10 3.85 13.94
CA ILE A 78 16.34 4.38 13.36
C ILE A 78 16.67 3.63 12.06
N PHE A 79 16.58 2.29 12.08
CA PHE A 79 16.82 1.47 10.89
C PHE A 79 15.82 1.80 9.77
N LEU A 80 14.53 1.96 10.08
CA LEU A 80 13.51 2.34 9.11
C LEU A 80 13.80 3.71 8.47
N ILE A 81 14.20 4.70 9.27
CA ILE A 81 14.54 6.04 8.77
C ILE A 81 15.74 5.96 7.81
N ILE A 82 16.79 5.23 8.21
CA ILE A 82 17.97 5.02 7.35
C ILE A 82 17.56 4.35 6.03
N PHE A 83 16.72 3.31 6.09
CA PHE A 83 16.24 2.60 4.91
C PHE A 83 15.43 3.49 3.97
N ILE A 84 14.52 4.31 4.49
CA ILE A 84 13.73 5.24 3.68
C ILE A 84 14.63 6.29 3.02
N VAL A 85 15.54 6.91 3.78
CA VAL A 85 16.47 7.90 3.22
C VAL A 85 17.33 7.28 2.12
N PHE A 86 17.89 6.09 2.35
CA PHE A 86 18.70 5.40 1.36
C PHE A 86 17.90 5.05 0.09
N THR A 87 16.64 4.61 0.25
CA THR A 87 15.75 4.32 -0.88
C THR A 87 15.42 5.58 -1.69
N LEU A 88 15.17 6.71 -1.02
CA LEU A 88 14.94 7.99 -1.70
C LEU A 88 16.16 8.45 -2.48
N ILE A 89 17.36 8.29 -1.91
CA ILE A 89 18.62 8.58 -2.58
C ILE A 89 18.79 7.69 -3.82
N ASP A 90 18.57 6.37 -3.70
CA ASP A 90 18.65 5.42 -4.82
C ASP A 90 17.70 5.79 -5.96
N ILE A 91 16.44 6.12 -5.65
CA ILE A 91 15.45 6.54 -6.66
C ILE A 91 15.89 7.81 -7.37
N ASN A 92 16.42 8.79 -6.64
CA ASN A 92 16.88 10.05 -7.22
C ASN A 92 18.06 9.86 -8.18
N TYR A 93 19.04 9.03 -7.82
CA TYR A 93 20.17 8.73 -8.70
C TYR A 93 19.75 7.93 -9.94
N ARG A 94 18.83 6.97 -9.80
CA ARG A 94 18.28 6.26 -10.97
C ARG A 94 17.58 7.23 -11.92
N LYS A 95 16.78 8.15 -11.38
CA LYS A 95 16.10 9.18 -12.17
C LYS A 95 17.11 10.03 -12.96
N GLU A 96 18.18 10.47 -12.30
CA GLU A 96 19.25 11.24 -12.96
C GLU A 96 19.88 10.45 -14.12
N ILE A 97 20.16 9.16 -13.97
CA ILE A 97 20.72 8.33 -15.05
C ILE A 97 19.74 8.24 -16.25
N TYR A 98 18.45 8.01 -16.01
CA TYR A 98 17.45 7.97 -17.08
C TYR A 98 17.29 9.32 -17.80
N ASP A 99 17.36 10.42 -17.05
CA ASP A 99 17.29 11.77 -17.61
C ASP A 99 18.53 12.12 -18.47
N ILE A 100 19.71 11.58 -18.12
CA ILE A 100 21.00 11.84 -18.81
C ILE A 100 21.16 10.98 -20.07
N GLU A 101 20.68 9.73 -20.06
CA GLU A 101 20.80 8.81 -21.19
C GLU A 101 19.64 8.97 -22.21
N GLY A 102 18.59 9.71 -21.86
CA GLY A 102 17.39 9.87 -22.68
C GLY A 102 16.59 8.58 -22.86
N VAL A 103 16.98 7.51 -22.14
CA VAL A 103 16.35 6.20 -22.18
C VAL A 103 15.37 6.13 -21.01
N TYR A 104 14.10 6.46 -21.26
CA TYR A 104 13.01 6.21 -20.33
C TYR A 104 12.35 4.86 -20.64
N PRO A 105 12.50 3.81 -19.82
CA PRO A 105 11.90 2.50 -20.12
C PRO A 105 10.42 2.39 -19.67
N TYR A 106 9.65 3.48 -19.62
CA TYR A 106 8.20 3.39 -19.34
C TYR A 106 7.35 3.38 -20.62
N GLU A 107 7.82 4.01 -21.70
CA GLU A 107 7.15 3.95 -23.01
C GLU A 107 7.34 2.60 -23.72
N SER A 108 8.35 1.80 -23.34
CA SER A 108 8.65 0.52 -23.99
C SER A 108 7.65 -0.60 -23.70
N TYR A 109 6.85 -0.54 -22.63
CA TYR A 109 5.83 -1.56 -22.34
C TYR A 109 4.52 -1.31 -23.08
N GLN A 110 4.18 -0.06 -23.35
CA GLN A 110 2.94 0.28 -24.05
C GLN A 110 3.06 -0.02 -25.55
N ASP A 111 4.28 0.05 -26.07
CA ASP A 111 4.65 -0.32 -27.44
C ASP A 111 4.72 -1.85 -27.66
N LEU A 112 4.94 -2.65 -26.60
CA LEU A 112 4.84 -4.12 -26.72
C LEU A 112 3.44 -4.61 -27.05
N ASN A 113 2.38 -3.86 -26.72
CA ASN A 113 1.01 -4.17 -27.17
C ASN A 113 0.84 -3.94 -28.69
N GLY A 114 1.72 -3.15 -29.29
CA GLY A 114 1.86 -2.99 -30.74
C GLY A 114 2.67 -4.13 -31.37
N LEU A 115 3.64 -4.68 -30.64
CA LEU A 115 4.45 -5.83 -31.06
C LEU A 115 3.73 -7.18 -30.82
N GLU A 116 2.78 -7.26 -29.89
CA GLU A 116 1.86 -8.40 -29.73
C GLU A 116 1.02 -8.63 -30.99
N LYS A 117 0.74 -7.56 -31.75
CA LYS A 117 0.02 -7.64 -33.04
C LYS A 117 0.91 -8.08 -34.21
N ILE A 118 2.23 -8.13 -34.04
CA ILE A 118 3.13 -8.66 -35.06
C ILE A 118 3.34 -10.14 -34.77
N HIS A 119 2.37 -10.93 -35.24
CA HIS A 119 2.51 -12.36 -35.48
C HIS A 119 2.91 -13.20 -34.26
N VAL A 120 2.10 -13.14 -33.20
CA VAL A 120 1.83 -14.37 -32.45
C VAL A 120 0.72 -15.07 -33.20
N ASP A 121 1.11 -15.92 -34.16
CA ASP A 121 0.19 -16.85 -34.83
C ASP A 121 -0.43 -17.76 -33.78
N HIS A 122 -1.57 -17.34 -33.22
CA HIS A 122 -2.54 -18.27 -32.70
C HIS A 122 -3.26 -18.85 -33.91
N HIS A 123 -2.83 -20.07 -34.26
CA HIS A 123 -3.48 -20.94 -35.22
C HIS A 123 -4.83 -21.39 -34.63
N ASP A 124 -5.75 -20.45 -34.46
CA ASP A 124 -7.11 -20.72 -34.02
C ASP A 124 -7.95 -21.01 -35.26
N ASP A 125 -7.85 -22.26 -35.71
CA ASP A 125 -8.84 -22.87 -36.60
C ASP A 125 -10.17 -22.93 -35.85
N HIS A 126 -11.06 -21.98 -36.12
CA HIS A 126 -12.50 -22.23 -36.02
C HIS A 126 -13.25 -21.47 -37.11
N SER A 127 -13.34 -22.11 -38.27
CA SER A 127 -14.24 -21.74 -39.36
C SER A 127 -15.68 -22.09 -38.99
N TYR A 128 -16.54 -21.10 -38.77
CA TYR A 128 -18.00 -21.28 -38.89
C TYR A 128 -18.50 -20.56 -40.15
N ASP A 129 -19.03 -21.40 -41.03
CA ASP A 129 -19.76 -21.15 -42.26
C ASP A 129 -20.97 -20.24 -42.02
N GLN A 130 -21.03 -19.13 -42.76
CA GLN A 130 -22.23 -18.31 -42.90
C GLN A 130 -22.53 -18.16 -44.41
N SER A 131 -22.77 -19.31 -45.03
CA SER A 131 -23.65 -19.43 -46.18
C SER A 131 -25.05 -18.94 -45.80
N ASP A 132 -25.69 -18.28 -46.77
CA ASP A 132 -27.13 -18.04 -46.85
C ASP A 132 -27.74 -16.95 -45.96
N GLU A 133 -27.64 -15.66 -46.34
CA GLU A 133 -28.75 -14.73 -46.00
C GLU A 133 -28.90 -13.39 -46.78
N VAL A 134 -28.06 -13.06 -47.78
CA VAL A 134 -28.29 -11.82 -48.58
C VAL A 134 -28.15 -12.12 -50.08
N HIS A 135 -28.97 -13.00 -50.64
CA HIS A 135 -30.25 -12.61 -51.21
C HIS A 135 -30.18 -11.28 -52.00
N ASN A 136 -29.93 -11.41 -53.30
CA ASN A 136 -30.90 -10.99 -54.30
C ASN A 136 -31.39 -9.54 -54.15
N LYS A 137 -30.52 -8.57 -54.40
CA LYS A 137 -30.96 -7.22 -54.75
C LYS A 137 -29.94 -6.54 -55.64
N GLY A 138 -30.16 -6.62 -56.95
CA GLY A 138 -29.35 -5.92 -57.93
C GLY A 138 -29.46 -6.50 -59.34
N LYS A 139 -30.68 -6.73 -59.80
CA LYS A 139 -30.97 -6.82 -61.23
C LYS A 139 -30.95 -5.40 -61.82
N ASP A 140 -30.68 -5.35 -63.13
CA ASP A 140 -31.05 -4.28 -64.05
C ASP A 140 -30.10 -3.06 -64.06
N TYR A 141 -29.09 -3.11 -64.94
CA TYR A 141 -28.82 -2.27 -66.13
C TYR A 141 -27.35 -2.42 -66.57
#